data_AF-A0A935J2M8-F1
#
_entry.id   AF-A0A935J2M8-F1
#
_cell.length_a   1.000
_cell.length_b   1.000
_cell.length_c   1.000
_cell.angle_alpha   90.00
_cell.angle_beta   90.00
_cell.angle_gamma   90.00
#
_symmetry.space_group_name_H-M   'P 1'
#
loop_
_entity.id
_entity.type
_entity.pdbx_description
1 polymer ?
#
loop_
_entity_poly.entity_id
_entity_poly.type
_entity_poly.pdbx_seq_one_letter_code
_entity_poly.pdbx_strand_id
1 'polypeptide(L)'
;MNLLLSLLSFSLPVLTGILLVHALWAEKNNFFDWALKLSLGTGIGLGLSSLLYFVYLFLFAGSRWFLFVEIFMAGIILFFTWQKLKPWRHRDTEKKQINSLQTWVLILAGIVFLTTALGILNYSRQRAQGDWDAWMIYNRAARFLYRDQANWQESFPQEMSVIFHADYPLLLASNVAARWDILNKETPYVPMFQSVLFAFAALGLVFGALGKFKSTGQASLGLILLGGVPFYLYEGGRQTADLPLAFFFLATVVFIFFHLRRKEIFPACLCRLHRRPRRMDEK
;
A
#
# COMPACT_ATOMS: atom_id res chain seq x y z
N MET A 1 -21.83 -13.06 8.76
CA MET A 1 -21.08 -11.86 9.17
C MET A 1 -20.54 -11.20 7.93
N ASN A 2 -20.70 -9.88 7.84
CA ASN A 2 -20.83 -9.22 6.56
C ASN A 2 -19.44 -8.92 5.96
N LEU A 3 -19.27 -9.30 4.69
CA LEU A 3 -18.19 -8.88 3.80
C LEU A 3 -17.76 -7.42 4.05
N LEU A 4 -18.75 -6.54 4.26
CA LEU A 4 -18.56 -5.13 4.57
C LEU A 4 -17.75 -4.87 5.86
N LEU A 5 -18.02 -5.58 6.96
CA LEU A 5 -17.30 -5.37 8.22
C LEU A 5 -15.83 -5.78 8.10
N SER A 6 -15.54 -6.88 7.40
CA SER A 6 -14.17 -7.30 7.12
C SER A 6 -13.41 -6.25 6.31
N LEU A 7 -14.06 -5.65 5.30
CA LEU A 7 -13.47 -4.56 4.54
C LEU A 7 -13.23 -3.31 5.41
N LEU A 8 -14.23 -2.91 6.20
CA LEU A 8 -14.15 -1.74 7.08
C LEU A 8 -13.08 -1.87 8.17
N SER A 9 -12.76 -3.09 8.60
CA SER A 9 -11.69 -3.33 9.58
C SER A 9 -10.29 -2.86 9.11
N PHE A 10 -10.11 -2.67 7.80
CA PHE A 10 -8.88 -2.12 7.21
C PHE A 10 -8.91 -0.61 7.00
N SER A 11 -10.05 0.05 7.18
CA SER A 11 -10.16 1.49 6.94
C SER A 11 -9.20 2.30 7.82
N LEU A 12 -9.13 1.97 9.11
CA LEU A 12 -8.29 2.67 10.08
C LEU A 12 -6.79 2.54 9.78
N PRO A 13 -6.20 1.34 9.57
CA PRO A 13 -4.79 1.23 9.23
C PRO A 13 -4.46 1.89 7.89
N VAL A 14 -5.31 1.73 6.86
CA VAL A 14 -5.10 2.37 5.55
C VAL A 14 -5.13 3.90 5.66
N LEU A 15 -6.12 4.46 6.35
CA LEU A 15 -6.21 5.91 6.59
C LEU A 15 -5.00 6.43 7.39
N THR A 16 -4.59 5.69 8.42
CA THR A 16 -3.43 6.04 9.24
C THR A 16 -2.16 6.11 8.39
N GLY A 17 -1.94 5.13 7.52
CA GLY A 17 -0.81 5.14 6.60
C GLY A 17 -0.89 6.25 5.56
N ILE A 18 -2.07 6.53 4.99
CA ILE A 18 -2.26 7.65 4.06
C ILE A 18 -1.94 8.99 4.73
N LEU A 19 -2.45 9.21 5.96
CA LEU A 19 -2.17 10.42 6.73
C LEU A 19 -0.68 10.55 7.03
N LEU A 20 -0.02 9.47 7.42
CA LEU A 20 1.43 9.45 7.67
C LEU A 20 2.22 9.82 6.40
N VAL A 21 1.92 9.18 5.27
CA VAL A 21 2.56 9.50 3.99
C VAL A 21 2.28 10.95 3.61
N HIS A 22 1.06 11.45 3.79
CA HIS A 22 0.70 12.83 3.51
C HIS A 22 1.48 13.83 4.40
N ALA A 23 1.64 13.53 5.69
CA ALA A 23 2.36 14.37 6.66
C ALA A 23 3.87 14.42 6.39
N LEU A 24 4.43 13.37 5.78
CA LEU A 24 5.84 13.28 5.40
C LEU A 24 6.09 13.81 3.97
N TRP A 25 5.10 13.71 3.08
CA TRP A 25 5.20 14.08 1.66
C TRP A 25 4.50 15.41 1.37
N ALA A 26 5.24 16.50 1.57
CA ALA A 26 4.76 17.89 1.41
C ALA A 26 4.59 18.38 -0.04
N GLU A 27 4.89 17.55 -1.05
CA GLU A 27 4.72 17.92 -2.47
C GLU A 27 3.25 18.03 -2.89
N LYS A 28 3.06 18.59 -4.10
CA LYS A 28 1.77 18.97 -4.71
C LYS A 28 0.69 17.89 -4.52
N ASN A 29 -0.56 18.33 -4.41
CA ASN A 29 -1.73 17.45 -4.36
C ASN A 29 -2.35 17.29 -5.76
N ASN A 30 -1.55 16.87 -6.75
CA ASN A 30 -2.12 16.46 -8.04
C ASN A 30 -2.65 15.03 -7.97
N PHE A 31 -3.35 14.59 -9.01
CA PHE A 31 -3.98 13.27 -9.06
C PHE A 31 -2.97 12.11 -8.90
N PHE A 32 -1.81 12.19 -9.53
CA PHE A 32 -0.78 11.13 -9.43
C PHE A 32 -0.10 11.11 -8.07
N ASP A 33 0.09 12.27 -7.44
CA ASP A 33 0.58 12.37 -6.07
C ASP A 33 -0.41 11.70 -5.10
N TRP A 34 -1.72 11.88 -5.30
CA TRP A 34 -2.72 11.15 -4.52
C TRP A 34 -2.71 9.65 -4.78
N ALA A 35 -2.57 9.20 -6.03
CA ALA A 35 -2.42 7.78 -6.34
C ALA A 35 -1.22 7.16 -5.58
N LEU A 36 -0.08 7.85 -5.58
CA LEU A 36 1.10 7.45 -4.81
C LEU A 36 0.83 7.44 -3.29
N LYS A 37 0.23 8.50 -2.74
CA LYS A 37 -0.09 8.60 -1.30
C LYS A 37 -1.05 7.50 -0.85
N LEU A 38 -2.06 7.18 -1.66
CA LEU A 38 -3.01 6.09 -1.39
C LEU A 38 -2.34 4.72 -1.42
N SER A 39 -1.55 4.45 -2.46
CA SER A 39 -0.82 3.19 -2.62
C SER A 39 0.22 2.96 -1.51
N LEU A 40 1.09 3.94 -1.29
CA LEU A 40 2.13 3.85 -0.25
C LEU A 40 1.51 3.84 1.14
N GLY A 41 0.49 4.67 1.36
CA GLY A 41 -0.25 4.73 2.61
C GLY A 41 -0.90 3.41 2.97
N THR A 42 -1.44 2.68 1.98
CA THR A 42 -1.99 1.34 2.21
C THR A 42 -0.93 0.38 2.75
N GLY A 43 0.22 0.24 2.08
CA GLY A 43 1.28 -0.67 2.54
C GLY A 43 1.92 -0.27 3.87
N ILE A 44 2.18 1.03 4.06
CA ILE A 44 2.73 1.57 5.31
C ILE A 44 1.73 1.39 6.46
N GLY A 45 0.45 1.68 6.23
CA GLY A 45 -0.62 1.53 7.21
C GLY A 45 -0.77 0.10 7.71
N LEU A 46 -0.80 -0.86 6.79
CA LEU A 46 -0.82 -2.29 7.14
C LEU A 46 0.48 -2.72 7.84
N GLY A 47 1.63 -2.18 7.45
CA GLY A 47 2.91 -2.41 8.13
C GLY A 47 2.90 -1.93 9.59
N LEU A 48 2.48 -0.69 9.83
CA LEU A 48 2.35 -0.13 11.17
C LEU A 48 1.34 -0.92 12.01
N SER A 49 0.20 -1.26 11.43
CA SER A 49 -0.84 -2.02 12.12
C SER A 49 -0.35 -3.40 12.56
N SER A 50 0.37 -4.12 11.69
CA SER A 50 1.01 -5.39 12.07
C SER A 50 2.02 -5.22 13.20
N LEU A 51 2.86 -4.19 13.14
CA LEU A 51 3.87 -3.94 14.17
C LEU A 51 3.20 -3.59 15.51
N LEU A 52 2.16 -2.77 15.47
CA LEU A 52 1.38 -2.41 16.65
C LEU A 52 0.69 -3.62 17.25
N TYR A 53 0.10 -4.50 16.43
CA TYR A 53 -0.52 -5.71 16.93
C TYR A 53 0.50 -6.67 17.55
N PHE A 54 1.67 -6.80 16.93
CA PHE A 54 2.78 -7.57 17.49
C PHE A 54 3.18 -7.05 18.87
N VAL A 55 3.41 -5.73 19.02
CA VAL A 55 3.72 -5.11 20.32
C VAL A 55 2.56 -5.25 21.31
N TYR A 56 1.31 -5.13 20.84
CA TYR A 56 0.11 -5.32 21.66
C TYR A 56 0.04 -6.73 22.25
N LEU A 57 0.40 -7.77 21.48
CA LEU A 57 0.44 -9.14 22.00
C LEU A 57 1.48 -9.32 23.13
N PHE A 58 2.57 -8.55 23.16
CA PHE A 58 3.51 -8.61 24.29
C PHE A 58 2.97 -7.95 25.56
N LEU A 59 2.23 -6.85 25.41
CA LEU A 59 1.86 -6.00 26.54
C LEU A 59 0.46 -6.31 27.09
N PHE A 60 -0.44 -6.76 26.22
CA PHE A 60 -1.89 -6.82 26.49
C PHE A 60 -2.55 -8.08 25.93
N ALA A 61 -1.78 -9.15 25.72
CA ALA A 61 -2.29 -10.45 25.29
C ALA A 61 -3.57 -10.87 26.03
N GLY A 62 -4.57 -11.35 25.28
CA GLY A 62 -5.84 -11.83 25.81
C GLY A 62 -6.88 -10.72 26.03
N SER A 63 -6.49 -9.45 25.91
CA SER A 63 -7.41 -8.33 25.97
C SER A 63 -8.02 -8.04 24.59
N ARG A 64 -9.17 -7.34 24.53
CA ARG A 64 -9.92 -7.07 23.27
C ARG A 64 -10.06 -5.59 22.90
N TRP A 65 -9.03 -4.80 23.17
CA TRP A 65 -9.05 -3.34 23.06
C TRP A 65 -8.06 -2.82 22.02
N PHE A 66 -7.56 -3.70 21.15
CA PHE A 66 -6.65 -3.32 20.08
C PHE A 66 -7.22 -2.24 19.15
N LEU A 67 -8.54 -2.24 18.91
CA LEU A 67 -9.20 -1.16 18.15
C LEU A 67 -8.91 0.23 18.75
N PHE A 68 -8.91 0.36 20.08
CA PHE A 68 -8.62 1.64 20.75
C PHE A 68 -7.16 2.06 20.57
N VAL A 69 -6.23 1.08 20.52
CA VAL A 69 -4.81 1.34 20.22
C VAL A 69 -4.65 1.92 18.81
N GLU A 70 -5.33 1.34 17.81
CA GLU A 70 -5.30 1.88 16.45
C GLU A 70 -5.96 3.26 16.35
N ILE A 71 -7.10 3.48 17.03
CA ILE A 71 -7.77 4.79 17.04
C ILE A 71 -6.86 5.85 17.67
N PHE A 72 -6.20 5.50 18.77
CA PHE A 72 -5.25 6.39 19.44
C PHE A 72 -4.08 6.75 18.54
N MET A 73 -3.47 5.76 17.87
CA MET A 73 -2.39 6.01 16.91
C MET A 73 -2.85 6.88 15.73
N ALA A 74 -4.02 6.59 15.16
CA ALA A 74 -4.60 7.38 14.09
C ALA A 74 -4.84 8.83 14.53
N GLY A 75 -5.33 9.04 15.76
CA GLY A 75 -5.52 10.36 16.37
C GLY A 75 -4.21 11.15 16.51
N ILE A 76 -3.14 10.49 16.96
CA ILE A 76 -1.79 11.10 17.05
C ILE A 76 -1.32 11.56 15.66
N ILE A 77 -1.38 10.67 14.66
CA ILE A 77 -0.92 10.99 13.31
C ILE A 77 -1.78 12.10 12.69
N LEU A 78 -3.10 12.05 12.88
CA LEU A 78 -4.03 13.08 12.42
C LEU A 78 -3.69 14.44 13.05
N PHE A 79 -3.45 14.49 14.35
CA PHE A 79 -3.08 15.71 15.06
C PHE A 79 -1.81 16.35 14.48
N PHE A 80 -0.73 15.57 14.31
CA PHE A 80 0.51 16.07 13.71
C PHE A 80 0.34 16.47 12.24
N THR A 81 -0.50 15.75 11.49
CA THR A 81 -0.82 16.11 10.10
C THR A 81 -1.54 17.45 10.06
N TRP A 82 -2.54 17.64 10.93
CA TRP A 82 -3.34 18.85 11.02
C TRP A 82 -2.51 20.08 11.40
N GLN A 83 -1.57 19.95 12.34
CA GLN A 83 -0.64 21.04 12.66
C GLN A 83 0.23 21.49 11.47
N LYS A 84 0.52 20.57 10.53
CA LYS A 84 1.30 20.87 9.33
C LYS A 84 0.46 21.44 8.19
N LEU A 85 -0.86 21.31 8.23
CA LEU A 85 -1.77 21.87 7.22
C LEU A 85 -1.84 23.39 7.36
N LYS A 86 -0.82 24.10 6.88
CA LYS A 86 -0.91 25.55 6.65
C LYS A 86 -1.91 25.82 5.51
N PRO A 87 -2.75 26.86 5.60
CA PRO A 87 -3.61 27.26 4.49
C PRO A 87 -2.72 27.67 3.30
N TRP A 88 -2.63 26.79 2.31
CA TRP A 88 -1.75 26.98 1.15
C TRP A 88 -2.50 27.76 0.07
N ARG A 89 -1.88 28.86 -0.40
CA ARG A 89 -2.37 29.63 -1.55
C ARG A 89 -2.43 28.71 -2.78
N HIS A 90 -3.61 28.59 -3.38
CA HIS A 90 -3.77 28.02 -4.71
C HIS A 90 -2.79 28.70 -5.67
N ARG A 91 -1.82 27.91 -6.17
CA ARG A 91 -1.04 28.28 -7.35
C ARG A 91 -1.56 27.40 -8.46
N ASP A 92 -2.06 28.02 -9.53
CA ASP A 92 -2.66 27.30 -10.65
C ASP A 92 -1.70 26.21 -11.15
N THR A 93 -2.11 24.95 -10.95
CA THR A 93 -1.46 23.84 -11.63
C THR A 93 -1.82 23.94 -13.10
N GLU A 94 -0.83 24.19 -13.95
CA GLU A 94 -0.98 24.04 -15.39
C GLU A 94 -1.62 22.68 -15.67
N LYS A 95 -2.84 22.72 -16.25
CA LYS A 95 -3.52 21.51 -16.70
C LYS A 95 -2.69 20.93 -17.83
N LYS A 96 -2.02 19.79 -17.59
CA LYS A 96 -1.43 19.01 -18.69
C LYS A 96 -2.55 18.66 -19.66
N GLN A 97 -2.47 19.16 -20.89
CA GLN A 97 -3.42 18.81 -21.94
C GLN A 97 -3.27 17.32 -22.27
N ILE A 98 -4.38 16.59 -22.15
CA ILE A 98 -4.47 15.18 -22.52
C ILE A 98 -4.92 15.14 -23.98
N ASN A 99 -4.16 14.47 -24.84
CA ASN A 99 -4.55 14.30 -26.23
C ASN A 99 -5.55 13.13 -26.40
N SER A 100 -6.24 13.08 -27.54
CA SER A 100 -7.28 12.06 -27.79
C SER A 100 -6.77 10.62 -27.64
N LEU A 101 -5.53 10.35 -28.08
CA LEU A 101 -4.91 9.04 -27.92
C LEU A 101 -4.72 8.67 -26.44
N GLN A 102 -4.21 9.58 -25.62
CA GLN A 102 -4.05 9.37 -24.18
C GLN A 102 -5.40 9.13 -23.48
N THR A 103 -6.46 9.80 -23.93
CA THR A 103 -7.82 9.55 -23.43
C THR A 103 -8.26 8.11 -23.71
N TRP A 104 -8.08 7.62 -24.94
CA TRP A 104 -8.43 6.24 -25.29
C TRP A 104 -7.59 5.21 -24.51
N VAL A 105 -6.29 5.44 -24.37
CA VAL A 105 -5.41 4.57 -23.58
C VAL A 105 -5.80 4.59 -22.09
N LEU A 106 -6.24 5.73 -21.56
CA LEU A 106 -6.75 5.83 -20.19
C LEU A 106 -8.08 5.08 -20.00
N ILE A 107 -8.99 5.17 -20.98
CA ILE A 107 -10.25 4.39 -20.96
C ILE A 107 -9.94 2.89 -20.97
N LEU A 108 -9.05 2.45 -21.86
CA LEU A 108 -8.61 1.05 -21.91
C LEU A 108 -7.97 0.61 -20.59
N ALA A 109 -7.14 1.47 -19.99
CA ALA A 109 -6.54 1.21 -18.69
C ALA A 109 -7.60 1.07 -17.59
N GLY A 110 -8.65 1.89 -17.62
CA GLY A 110 -9.80 1.77 -16.71
C GLY A 110 -10.55 0.44 -16.88
N ILE A 111 -10.76 0.00 -18.12
CA ILE A 111 -11.36 -1.30 -18.42
C ILE A 111 -10.49 -2.44 -17.88
N VAL A 112 -9.19 -2.43 -18.19
CA VAL A 112 -8.24 -3.44 -17.70
C VAL A 112 -8.19 -3.46 -16.17
N PHE A 113 -8.15 -2.29 -15.53
CA PHE A 113 -8.18 -2.22 -14.07
C PHE A 113 -9.46 -2.87 -13.50
N LEU A 114 -10.62 -2.56 -14.08
CA LEU A 114 -11.89 -3.12 -13.63
C LEU A 114 -11.95 -4.64 -13.84
N THR A 115 -11.53 -5.14 -15.01
CA THR A 115 -11.54 -6.58 -15.30
C THR A 115 -10.57 -7.33 -14.39
N THR A 116 -9.36 -6.79 -14.16
CA THR A 116 -8.38 -7.36 -13.23
C THR A 116 -8.91 -7.35 -11.79
N ALA A 117 -9.52 -6.24 -11.34
CA ALA A 117 -10.12 -6.14 -10.02
C ALA A 117 -11.22 -7.19 -9.81
N LEU A 118 -12.15 -7.31 -10.76
CA LEU A 118 -13.21 -8.31 -10.71
C LEU A 118 -12.64 -9.74 -10.78
N GLY A 119 -11.60 -9.95 -11.59
CA GLY A 119 -10.89 -11.22 -11.71
C GLY A 119 -10.24 -11.67 -10.40
N ILE A 120 -9.51 -10.77 -9.73
CA ILE A 120 -8.90 -11.04 -8.42
C ILE A 120 -9.99 -11.37 -7.38
N LEU A 121 -11.07 -10.59 -7.34
CA LEU A 121 -12.18 -10.82 -6.41
C LEU A 121 -12.87 -12.17 -6.67
N ASN A 122 -13.08 -12.52 -7.94
CA ASN A 122 -13.66 -13.80 -8.32
C ASN A 122 -12.73 -14.97 -7.95
N TYR A 123 -11.44 -14.87 -8.27
CA TYR A 123 -10.44 -15.87 -7.90
C TYR A 123 -10.41 -16.09 -6.38
N SER A 124 -10.36 -14.99 -5.60
CA SER A 124 -10.31 -15.05 -4.14
C SER A 124 -11.58 -15.64 -3.53
N ARG A 125 -12.75 -15.43 -4.15
CA ARG A 125 -14.02 -16.03 -3.71
C ARG A 125 -14.04 -17.54 -3.95
N GLN A 126 -13.51 -18.00 -5.07
CA GLN A 126 -13.40 -19.42 -5.38
C GLN A 126 -12.42 -20.13 -4.45
N ARG A 127 -11.40 -19.41 -3.98
CA ARG A 127 -10.40 -19.88 -3.00
C ARG A 127 -10.48 -19.07 -1.72
N ALA A 128 -11.57 -19.23 -0.97
CA ALA A 128 -11.83 -18.42 0.22
C ALA A 128 -10.68 -18.46 1.26
N GLN A 129 -9.95 -19.58 1.37
CA GLN A 129 -8.80 -19.73 2.27
C GLN A 129 -7.46 -19.31 1.65
N GLY A 130 -7.46 -18.85 0.39
CA GLY A 130 -6.27 -18.64 -0.43
C GLY A 130 -5.69 -19.95 -0.97
N ASP A 131 -4.48 -19.85 -1.51
CA ASP A 131 -3.69 -21.00 -1.96
C ASP A 131 -3.02 -21.72 -0.78
N TRP A 132 -2.30 -22.81 -1.09
CA TRP A 132 -1.66 -23.67 -0.09
C TRP A 132 -0.84 -22.89 0.95
N ASP A 133 0.09 -22.02 0.49
CA ASP A 133 0.88 -21.17 1.38
C ASP A 133 0.03 -20.23 2.24
N ALA A 134 -1.06 -19.71 1.68
CA ALA A 134 -1.94 -18.79 2.39
C ALA A 134 -2.58 -19.43 3.61
N TRP A 135 -3.13 -20.64 3.46
CA TRP A 135 -3.80 -21.29 4.59
C TRP A 135 -2.83 -22.03 5.52
N MET A 136 -1.74 -22.59 5.00
CA MET A 136 -0.74 -23.34 5.78
C MET A 136 0.21 -22.45 6.57
N ILE A 137 0.63 -21.32 6.01
CA ILE A 137 1.64 -20.45 6.62
C ILE A 137 0.93 -19.28 7.30
N TYR A 138 0.35 -18.38 6.51
CA TYR A 138 -0.09 -17.07 7.00
C TYR A 138 -1.39 -17.14 7.81
N ASN A 139 -2.43 -17.80 7.31
CA ASN A 139 -3.71 -17.91 8.03
C ASN A 139 -3.60 -18.87 9.23
N ARG A 140 -2.68 -19.84 9.19
CA ARG A 140 -2.38 -20.70 10.34
C ARG A 140 -1.72 -19.89 11.45
N ALA A 141 -0.66 -19.15 11.14
CA ALA A 141 -0.02 -18.23 12.08
C ALA A 141 -1.03 -17.23 12.65
N ALA A 142 -1.89 -16.64 11.81
CA ALA A 142 -2.94 -15.74 12.27
C ALA A 142 -3.91 -16.39 13.27
N ARG A 143 -4.25 -17.68 13.09
CA ARG A 143 -5.12 -18.41 14.02
C ARG A 143 -4.46 -18.63 15.37
N PHE A 144 -3.15 -18.92 15.41
CA PHE A 144 -2.42 -19.00 16.66
C PHE A 144 -2.38 -17.66 17.38
N LEU A 145 -2.03 -16.58 16.66
CA LEU A 145 -2.03 -15.22 17.21
C LEU A 145 -3.41 -14.76 17.68
N TYR A 146 -4.51 -15.26 17.11
CA TYR A 146 -5.87 -14.87 17.48
C TYR A 146 -6.47 -15.73 18.60
N ARG A 147 -6.31 -17.05 18.53
CA ARG A 147 -6.98 -17.99 19.45
C ARG A 147 -6.29 -18.13 20.80
N ASP A 148 -4.96 -18.05 20.80
CA ASP A 148 -4.15 -18.22 22.02
C ASP A 148 -3.19 -17.04 22.18
N GLN A 149 -3.77 -15.84 22.31
CA GLN A 149 -3.00 -14.61 22.48
C GLN A 149 -2.08 -14.66 23.70
N ALA A 150 -2.43 -15.40 24.77
CA ALA A 150 -1.61 -15.45 25.98
C ALA A 150 -0.32 -16.25 25.78
N ASN A 151 -0.38 -17.37 25.04
CA ASN A 151 0.75 -18.26 24.81
C ASN A 151 1.18 -18.28 23.35
N TRP A 152 0.96 -17.19 22.61
CA TRP A 152 1.13 -17.15 21.16
C TRP A 152 2.56 -17.52 20.72
N GLN A 153 3.57 -17.27 21.55
CA GLN A 153 4.97 -17.63 21.26
C GLN A 153 5.18 -19.15 21.24
N GLU A 154 4.50 -19.89 22.11
CA GLU A 154 4.55 -21.36 22.18
C GLU A 154 3.92 -22.01 20.94
N SER A 155 3.14 -21.25 20.17
CA SER A 155 2.60 -21.69 18.89
C SER A 155 3.62 -21.65 17.74
N PHE A 156 4.83 -21.14 17.97
CA PHE A 156 5.93 -21.10 17.00
C PHE A 156 7.22 -21.75 17.56
N PRO A 157 7.17 -23.04 17.97
CA PRO A 157 8.33 -23.74 18.49
C PRO A 157 9.41 -23.92 17.42
N GLN A 158 10.68 -23.96 17.82
CA GLN A 158 11.81 -24.11 16.90
C GLN A 158 11.80 -25.48 16.19
N GLU A 159 11.21 -26.49 16.83
CA GLU A 159 11.07 -27.85 16.31
C GLU A 159 9.91 -27.99 15.31
N MET A 160 9.17 -26.91 15.06
CA MET A 160 8.11 -26.91 14.05
C MET A 160 8.67 -27.24 12.66
N SER A 161 7.97 -28.09 11.93
CA SER A 161 8.38 -28.46 10.57
C SER A 161 8.57 -27.21 9.68
N VAL A 162 9.66 -27.17 8.92
CA VAL A 162 10.04 -26.04 8.05
C VAL A 162 8.93 -25.68 7.05
N ILE A 163 8.10 -26.64 6.65
CA ILE A 163 6.95 -26.44 5.75
C ILE A 163 5.95 -25.37 6.23
N PHE A 164 5.97 -25.11 7.53
CA PHE A 164 5.08 -24.18 8.21
C PHE A 164 5.62 -22.75 8.28
N HIS A 165 6.91 -22.56 7.95
CA HIS A 165 7.60 -21.27 7.87
C HIS A 165 7.32 -20.36 9.08
N ALA A 166 7.52 -20.90 10.28
CA ALA A 166 7.31 -20.17 11.54
C ALA A 166 8.25 -18.95 11.71
N ASP A 167 9.33 -18.90 10.93
CA ASP A 167 10.34 -17.86 10.88
C ASP A 167 9.98 -16.67 9.98
N TYR A 168 8.91 -16.77 9.19
CA TYR A 168 8.53 -15.70 8.26
C TYR A 168 8.02 -14.46 9.00
N PRO A 169 8.25 -13.25 8.43
CA PRO A 169 7.76 -12.01 9.01
C PRO A 169 6.23 -12.03 9.21
N LEU A 170 5.79 -11.60 10.39
CA LEU A 170 4.39 -11.68 10.80
C LEU A 170 3.48 -10.62 10.16
N LEU A 171 3.93 -9.89 9.13
CA LEU A 171 3.17 -8.82 8.48
C LEU A 171 1.75 -9.27 8.11
N LEU A 172 1.64 -10.42 7.45
CA LEU A 172 0.34 -10.91 7.00
C LEU A 172 -0.47 -11.50 8.14
N ALA A 173 0.16 -12.38 8.93
CA ALA A 173 -0.50 -13.09 10.02
C ALA A 173 -1.02 -12.14 11.11
N SER A 174 -0.23 -11.15 11.50
CA SER A 174 -0.61 -10.17 12.53
C SER A 174 -1.73 -9.26 12.05
N ASN A 175 -1.72 -8.79 10.80
CA ASN A 175 -2.83 -7.99 10.28
C ASN A 175 -4.14 -8.80 10.28
N VAL A 176 -4.09 -10.06 9.82
CA VAL A 176 -5.26 -10.95 9.81
C VAL A 176 -5.78 -11.19 11.23
N ALA A 177 -4.88 -11.55 12.16
CA ALA A 177 -5.23 -11.77 13.56
C ALA A 177 -5.81 -10.51 14.22
N ALA A 178 -5.20 -9.34 13.98
CA ALA A 178 -5.69 -8.06 14.49
C ALA A 178 -7.10 -7.73 14.00
N ARG A 179 -7.40 -8.00 12.71
CA ARG A 179 -8.76 -7.77 12.19
C ARG A 179 -9.73 -8.77 12.79
N TRP A 180 -9.34 -10.04 12.98
CA TRP A 180 -10.19 -11.01 13.66
C TRP A 180 -10.43 -10.65 15.13
N ASP A 181 -9.45 -10.08 15.82
CA ASP A 181 -9.59 -9.55 17.18
C ASP A 181 -10.62 -8.41 17.23
N ILE A 182 -10.50 -7.41 16.35
CA ILE A 182 -11.46 -6.31 16.22
C ILE A 182 -12.87 -6.81 15.88
N LEU A 183 -12.96 -7.82 15.00
CA LEU A 183 -14.24 -8.42 14.59
C LEU A 183 -14.76 -9.46 15.60
N ASN A 184 -13.93 -9.84 16.59
CA ASN A 184 -14.15 -10.94 17.51
C ASN A 184 -14.58 -12.25 16.82
N LYS A 185 -14.02 -12.54 15.64
CA LYS A 185 -14.35 -13.73 14.84
C LYS A 185 -13.40 -13.94 13.66
N GLU A 186 -13.08 -15.20 13.42
CA GLU A 186 -12.40 -15.64 12.20
C GLU A 186 -13.31 -15.57 10.96
N THR A 187 -12.75 -15.08 9.86
CA THR A 187 -13.43 -15.00 8.57
C THR A 187 -12.43 -15.03 7.42
N PRO A 188 -12.74 -15.74 6.31
CA PRO A 188 -11.89 -15.77 5.11
C PRO A 188 -11.79 -14.42 4.40
N TYR A 189 -12.72 -13.49 4.66
CA TYR A 189 -12.74 -12.20 3.96
C TYR A 189 -11.60 -11.28 4.36
N VAL A 190 -11.09 -11.39 5.59
CA VAL A 190 -9.96 -10.59 6.07
C VAL A 190 -8.68 -10.82 5.25
N PRO A 191 -8.14 -12.06 5.15
CA PRO A 191 -6.94 -12.31 4.35
C PRO A 191 -7.18 -12.05 2.85
N MET A 192 -8.39 -12.31 2.35
CA MET A 192 -8.79 -11.92 0.99
C MET A 192 -8.63 -10.40 0.76
N PHE A 193 -9.20 -9.56 1.63
CA PHE A 193 -9.12 -8.11 1.45
C PHE A 193 -7.69 -7.58 1.60
N GLN A 194 -6.91 -8.18 2.50
CA GLN A 194 -5.50 -7.83 2.63
C GLN A 194 -4.72 -8.06 1.33
N SER A 195 -4.93 -9.21 0.67
CA SER A 195 -4.32 -9.51 -0.64
C SER A 195 -4.75 -8.50 -1.71
N VAL A 196 -6.05 -8.22 -1.78
CA VAL A 196 -6.63 -7.25 -2.73
C VAL A 196 -6.07 -5.84 -2.51
N LEU A 197 -5.90 -5.41 -1.25
CA LEU A 197 -5.33 -4.11 -0.91
C LEU A 197 -3.89 -3.98 -1.44
N PHE A 198 -3.03 -4.99 -1.26
CA PHE A 198 -1.68 -4.97 -1.84
C PHE A 198 -1.69 -5.00 -3.37
N ALA A 199 -2.59 -5.78 -3.98
CA ALA A 199 -2.74 -5.82 -5.44
C ALA A 199 -3.13 -4.45 -6.02
N PHE A 200 -4.07 -3.74 -5.40
CA PHE A 200 -4.47 -2.42 -5.87
C PHE A 200 -3.45 -1.34 -5.52
N ALA A 201 -2.79 -1.47 -4.36
CA ALA A 201 -1.70 -0.57 -3.98
C ALA A 201 -0.55 -0.65 -5.00
N ALA A 202 -0.14 -1.83 -5.45
CA ALA A 202 0.91 -1.99 -6.46
C ALA A 202 0.52 -1.42 -7.83
N LEU A 203 -0.71 -1.67 -8.30
CA LEU A 203 -1.22 -1.04 -9.54
C LEU A 203 -1.24 0.49 -9.44
N GLY A 204 -1.76 1.03 -8.35
CA GLY A 204 -1.80 2.48 -8.10
C GLY A 204 -0.41 3.08 -7.96
N LEU A 205 0.57 2.32 -7.44
CA LEU A 205 1.95 2.75 -7.28
C LEU A 205 2.66 2.88 -8.63
N VAL A 206 2.52 1.90 -9.53
CA VAL A 206 3.04 1.98 -10.91
C VAL A 206 2.40 3.16 -11.64
N PHE A 207 1.07 3.24 -11.62
CA PHE A 207 0.32 4.28 -12.31
C PHE A 207 0.68 5.68 -11.79
N GLY A 208 0.70 5.87 -10.47
CA GLY A 208 1.07 7.13 -9.83
C GLY A 208 2.52 7.53 -10.13
N ALA A 209 3.46 6.58 -10.06
CA ALA A 209 4.88 6.85 -10.32
C ALA A 209 5.12 7.27 -11.78
N LEU A 210 4.59 6.52 -12.74
CA LEU A 210 4.74 6.83 -14.16
C LEU A 210 4.03 8.14 -14.53
N GLY A 211 2.83 8.38 -14.00
CA GLY A 211 2.08 9.60 -14.27
C GLY A 211 2.78 10.86 -13.74
N LYS A 212 3.39 10.74 -12.56
CA LYS A 212 4.18 11.81 -11.96
C LYS A 212 5.44 12.15 -12.77
N PHE A 213 6.19 11.13 -13.22
CA PHE A 213 7.48 11.36 -13.88
C PHE A 213 7.42 11.52 -15.39
N LYS A 214 6.32 11.10 -16.01
CA LYS A 214 6.19 11.06 -17.46
C LYS A 214 4.88 11.71 -17.90
N SER A 215 3.89 10.90 -18.26
CA SER A 215 2.61 11.33 -18.82
C SER A 215 1.50 10.36 -18.44
N THR A 216 0.26 10.83 -18.54
CA THR A 216 -0.94 10.00 -18.35
C THR A 216 -0.94 8.78 -19.26
N GLY A 217 -0.52 8.92 -20.52
CA GLY A 217 -0.45 7.79 -21.46
C GLY A 217 0.53 6.68 -21.01
N GLN A 218 1.71 7.06 -20.50
CA GLN A 218 2.68 6.08 -19.99
C GLN A 218 2.22 5.46 -18.66
N ALA A 219 1.54 6.22 -17.80
CA ALA A 219 0.90 5.68 -16.61
C ALA A 219 -0.15 4.62 -16.95
N SER A 220 -1.05 4.96 -17.88
CA SER A 220 -2.09 4.06 -18.37
C SER A 220 -1.50 2.81 -19.02
N LEU A 221 -0.45 2.95 -19.83
CA LEU A 221 0.23 1.79 -20.43
C LEU A 221 0.87 0.90 -19.36
N GLY A 222 1.51 1.47 -18.34
CA GLY A 222 2.05 0.69 -17.22
C GLY A 222 0.97 -0.08 -16.46
N LEU A 223 -0.20 0.54 -16.24
CA LEU A 223 -1.36 -0.11 -15.63
C LEU A 223 -1.89 -1.25 -16.52
N ILE A 224 -2.01 -1.03 -17.83
CA ILE A 224 -2.46 -2.06 -18.79
C ILE A 224 -1.49 -3.23 -18.80
N LEU A 225 -0.18 -2.97 -18.86
CA LEU A 225 0.83 -4.02 -18.92
C LEU A 225 0.86 -4.85 -17.64
N LEU A 226 0.84 -4.22 -16.45
CA LEU A 226 0.86 -4.97 -15.20
C LEU A 226 -0.50 -5.65 -14.91
N GLY A 227 -1.59 -4.90 -15.02
CA GLY A 227 -2.93 -5.39 -14.73
C GLY A 227 -3.44 -6.43 -15.74
N GLY A 228 -3.04 -6.30 -17.01
CA GLY A 228 -3.43 -7.20 -18.09
C GLY A 228 -2.68 -8.54 -18.09
N VAL A 229 -1.63 -8.69 -17.27
CA VAL A 229 -0.90 -9.95 -17.14
C VAL A 229 -1.70 -10.94 -16.28
N PRO A 230 -2.09 -12.12 -16.80
CA PRO A 230 -2.88 -13.09 -16.04
C PRO A 230 -2.22 -13.55 -14.74
N PHE A 231 -0.88 -13.61 -14.73
CA PHE A 231 -0.10 -13.94 -13.54
C PHE A 231 -0.34 -12.95 -12.39
N TYR A 232 -0.48 -11.65 -12.68
CA TYR A 232 -0.75 -10.63 -11.66
C TYR A 232 -2.13 -10.81 -11.02
N LEU A 233 -3.13 -11.17 -11.81
CA LEU A 233 -4.47 -11.51 -11.32
C LEU A 233 -4.43 -12.74 -10.41
N TYR A 234 -3.70 -13.78 -10.82
CA TYR A 234 -3.52 -14.99 -10.03
C TYR A 234 -2.91 -14.65 -8.67
N GLU A 235 -1.72 -14.05 -8.65
CA GLU A 235 -1.00 -13.64 -7.43
C GLU A 235 -1.82 -12.68 -6.55
N GLY A 236 -2.59 -11.78 -7.18
CA GLY A 236 -3.56 -10.89 -6.52
C GLY A 236 -4.56 -11.61 -5.61
N GLY A 237 -4.95 -12.83 -5.98
CA GLY A 237 -5.97 -13.60 -5.27
C GLY A 237 -5.44 -14.79 -4.45
N ARG A 238 -4.14 -15.09 -4.50
CA ARG A 238 -3.57 -16.25 -3.76
C ARG A 238 -3.53 -16.05 -2.25
N GLN A 239 -3.49 -14.79 -1.79
CA GLN A 239 -3.34 -14.43 -0.38
C GLN A 239 -1.97 -14.82 0.22
N THR A 240 -0.91 -14.77 -0.59
CA THR A 240 0.48 -15.09 -0.21
C THR A 240 1.33 -13.83 -0.01
N ALA A 241 2.58 -13.99 0.44
CA ALA A 241 3.51 -12.88 0.67
C ALA A 241 4.20 -12.34 -0.58
N ASP A 242 4.16 -13.05 -1.69
CA ASP A 242 4.83 -12.68 -2.95
C ASP A 242 4.42 -11.29 -3.43
N LEU A 243 3.11 -11.01 -3.42
CA LEU A 243 2.58 -9.72 -3.87
C LEU A 243 2.87 -8.56 -2.89
N PRO A 244 2.64 -8.69 -1.56
CA PRO A 244 3.13 -7.71 -0.59
C PRO A 244 4.63 -7.43 -0.72
N LEU A 245 5.45 -8.47 -0.88
CA LEU A 245 6.89 -8.35 -1.05
C LEU A 245 7.23 -7.57 -2.33
N ALA A 246 6.65 -7.97 -3.46
CA ALA A 246 6.80 -7.30 -4.74
C ALA A 246 6.38 -5.81 -4.67
N PHE A 247 5.29 -5.52 -3.93
CA PHE A 247 4.85 -4.15 -3.67
C PHE A 247 5.92 -3.31 -2.94
N PHE A 248 6.53 -3.84 -1.87
CA PHE A 248 7.57 -3.10 -1.14
C PHE A 248 8.87 -2.96 -1.95
N PHE A 249 9.24 -3.97 -2.74
CA PHE A 249 10.33 -3.84 -3.71
C PHE A 249 10.05 -2.73 -4.73
N LEU A 250 8.85 -2.72 -5.32
CA LEU A 250 8.43 -1.69 -6.26
C LEU A 250 8.46 -0.30 -5.60
N ALA A 251 7.95 -0.16 -4.38
CA ALA A 251 7.98 1.11 -3.63
C ALA A 251 9.40 1.60 -3.42
N THR A 252 10.31 0.70 -3.07
CA THR A 252 11.74 0.99 -2.91
C THR A 252 12.36 1.49 -4.21
N VAL A 253 12.11 0.80 -5.33
CA VAL A 253 12.61 1.20 -6.66
C VAL A 253 12.05 2.57 -7.06
N VAL A 254 10.76 2.81 -6.84
CA VAL A 254 10.12 4.12 -7.07
C VAL A 254 10.81 5.20 -6.25
N PHE A 255 11.05 4.99 -4.95
CA PHE A 255 11.73 5.99 -4.12
C PHE A 255 13.19 6.24 -4.53
N ILE A 256 13.93 5.19 -4.86
CA ILE A 256 15.30 5.34 -5.41
C ILE A 256 15.26 6.17 -6.68
N PHE A 257 14.34 5.87 -7.60
CA PHE A 257 14.18 6.63 -8.83
C PHE A 257 13.83 8.10 -8.55
N PHE A 258 12.95 8.38 -7.58
CA PHE A 258 12.56 9.74 -7.20
C PHE A 258 13.75 10.51 -6.65
N HIS A 259 14.56 9.87 -5.81
CA HIS A 259 15.79 10.46 -5.26
C HIS A 259 16.82 10.79 -6.34
N LEU A 260 17.06 9.87 -7.26
CA LEU A 260 18.01 10.06 -8.36
C LEU A 260 17.57 11.21 -9.29
N ARG A 261 16.28 11.27 -9.64
CA ARG A 261 15.74 12.35 -10.49
C ARG A 261 15.73 13.70 -9.79
N ARG A 262 15.49 13.76 -8.48
CA ARG A 262 15.60 15.01 -7.71
C ARG A 262 17.05 15.55 -7.75
N LYS A 263 18.03 14.65 -7.64
CA LYS A 263 19.46 14.99 -7.74
C LYS A 263 19.90 15.39 -9.14
N GLU A 264 19.22 15.03 -10.22
CA GLU A 264 19.56 15.48 -11.58
C GLU A 264 18.98 16.86 -11.93
N ILE A 265 17.78 17.17 -11.42
CA ILE A 265 17.05 18.41 -11.76
C ILE A 265 17.66 19.63 -11.04
N PHE A 266 18.10 19.48 -9.79
CA PHE A 266 18.69 20.59 -9.01
C PHE A 266 20.07 21.09 -9.48
N PRO A 267 21.07 20.24 -9.81
CA PRO A 267 22.34 20.71 -10.36
C PRO A 267 22.17 21.31 -11.76
N ALA A 268 21.23 20.82 -12.57
CA ALA A 268 20.95 21.39 -13.89
C ALA A 268 20.36 22.83 -13.79
N CYS A 269 19.51 23.10 -12.79
CA CYS A 269 19.00 24.46 -12.54
C CYS A 269 20.09 25.41 -12.02
N LEU A 270 21.03 24.92 -11.20
CA LEU A 270 22.18 25.72 -10.76
C LEU A 270 23.16 26.03 -11.92
N CYS A 271 23.41 25.07 -12.81
CA CYS A 271 24.25 25.29 -14.00
C CYS A 271 23.63 26.28 -15.00
N ARG A 272 22.29 26.42 -15.03
CA ARG A 272 21.61 27.38 -15.92
C ARG A 272 21.64 28.82 -15.40
N LEU A 273 21.83 29.02 -14.10
CA LEU A 273 21.98 30.35 -13.48
C LEU A 273 23.40 30.93 -13.60
N HIS A 274 24.38 30.15 -14.06
CA HIS A 274 25.77 30.59 -14.22
C HIS A 274 26.20 30.94 -15.65
N ARG A 275 25.30 30.83 -16.64
CA ARG A 275 25.52 31.43 -17.97
C ARG A 275 24.85 32.80 -18.04
N ARG A 276 25.44 33.80 -17.38
CA ARG A 276 25.20 35.20 -17.77
C ARG A 276 25.82 35.41 -19.17
N PRO A 277 25.12 36.06 -20.12
CA PRO A 277 25.77 36.51 -21.34
C PRO A 277 26.86 37.52 -20.94
N ARG A 278 28.10 37.30 -21.40
CA ARG A 278 29.10 38.37 -21.40
C ARG A 278 28.48 39.51 -22.21
N ARG A 279 28.18 40.64 -21.56
CA ARG A 279 28.01 41.91 -22.28
C ARG A 279 29.31 42.15 -23.02
N MET A 280 29.24 42.16 -24.34
CA MET A 280 30.19 42.90 -25.14
C MET A 280 29.83 44.36 -24.93
N ASP A 281 30.56 45.03 -24.05
CA ASP A 281 30.59 46.48 -24.04
C ASP A 281 31.78 46.87 -24.92
N GLU A 282 31.43 47.36 -26.11
CA GLU A 282 32.27 48.19 -26.96
C GLU A 282 32.66 49.45 -26.19
N LYS A 283 33.97 49.75 -26.14
CA LYS A 283 34.59 51.04 -26.50
C LYS A 283 36.11 50.94 -26.42
#